data_AF-A0A2P8WC17-F1
#
_entry.id   AF-A0A2P8WC17-F1
#
_cell.length_a   1.000
_cell.length_b   1.000
_cell.length_c   1.000
_cell.angle_alpha   90.00
_cell.angle_beta   90.00
_cell.angle_gamma   90.00
#
_symmetry.space_group_name_H-M   'P 1'
#
loop_
_entity.id
_entity.type
_entity.pdbx_description
1 polymer ?
#
loop_
_entity_poly.entity_id
_entity_poly.type
_entity_poly.pdbx_seq_one_letter_code
_entity_poly.pdbx_strand_id
1 'polypeptide(L)' 'RTSMPATLLEVGFVTGAQDAPQLADPAWRERMAQAIASGILEYIRQGY' A
#
# COMPACT_ATOMS: atom_id res chain seq x y z
N ARG A 1 19.09 4.04 -9.85
CA ARG A 1 19.49 2.96 -8.93
C ARG A 1 19.28 3.47 -7.51
N THR A 2 18.53 2.76 -6.66
CA THR A 2 18.32 3.14 -5.25
C THR A 2 19.45 2.59 -4.38
N SER A 3 19.71 3.23 -3.24
CA SER A 3 20.75 2.83 -2.26
C SER A 3 20.23 1.93 -1.14
N MET A 4 18.91 1.69 -1.09
CA MET A 4 18.21 0.82 -0.16
C MET A 4 17.12 0.00 -0.90
N PRO A 5 16.55 -1.04 -0.27
CA PRO A 5 15.37 -1.71 -0.78
C PRO A 5 14.25 -0.69 -1.04
N ALA A 6 13.67 -0.71 -2.23
CA ALA A 6 12.64 0.22 -2.65
C ALA A 6 11.62 -0.50 -3.53
N THR A 7 10.35 -0.12 -3.38
CA THR A 7 9.25 -0.58 -4.21
C THR A 7 8.28 0.58 -4.48
N LEU A 8 7.56 0.49 -5.59
CA LEU A 8 6.44 1.37 -5.92
C LEU A 8 5.19 0.50 -5.90
N LEU A 9 4.17 0.93 -5.14
CA LEU A 9 2.90 0.24 -5.05
C LEU A 9 1.82 1.02 -5.79
N GLU A 10 1.27 0.40 -6.83
CA GLU A 10 0.01 0.84 -7.46
C GLU A 10 -1.14 0.12 -6.75
N VAL A 11 -1.99 0.88 -6.07
CA VAL A 11 -3.03 0.34 -5.17
C VAL A 11 -4.41 0.20 -5.82
N GLY A 12 -4.55 0.63 -7.08
CA GLY A 12 -5.79 0.54 -7.85
C GLY A 12 -5.88 1.61 -8.94
N PHE A 13 -6.91 1.53 -9.78
CA PHE A 13 -7.18 2.51 -10.84
C PHE A 13 -8.20 3.56 -10.38
N VAL A 14 -7.83 4.84 -10.44
CA VAL A 14 -8.73 5.97 -10.07
C VAL A 14 -9.95 6.13 -10.98
N THR A 15 -9.96 5.49 -12.16
CA THR A 15 -11.08 5.44 -13.09
C THR A 15 -11.77 4.06 -13.14
N GLY A 16 -11.31 3.10 -12.34
CA GLY A 16 -11.85 1.74 -12.31
C GLY A 16 -13.19 1.68 -11.57
N ALA A 17 -14.16 0.94 -12.11
CA ALA A 17 -15.49 0.81 -11.50
C ALA A 17 -15.47 0.19 -10.09
N GLN A 18 -14.44 -0.61 -9.78
CA GLN A 18 -14.25 -1.26 -8.48
C GLN A 18 -13.32 -0.47 -7.56
N ASP A 19 -12.17 -0.05 -8.08
CA ASP A 19 -11.13 0.60 -7.27
C ASP A 19 -11.46 2.06 -6.95
N ALA A 20 -12.01 2.83 -7.89
CA ALA A 20 -12.31 4.25 -7.67
C ALA A 20 -13.22 4.50 -6.45
N PRO A 21 -14.35 3.80 -6.26
CA PRO A 21 -15.17 4.01 -5.06
C PRO A 21 -14.46 3.59 -3.78
N GLN A 22 -13.63 2.54 -3.81
CA GLN A 22 -12.83 2.13 -2.66
C GLN A 22 -11.75 3.16 -2.33
N LEU A 23 -11.03 3.67 -3.33
CA LEU A 23 -10.03 4.73 -3.16
C LEU A 23 -10.65 6.05 -2.68
N ALA A 24 -11.93 6.31 -2.94
CA ALA A 24 -12.68 7.45 -2.41
C ALA A 24 -13.11 7.27 -0.94
N ASP A 25 -13.28 6.03 -0.46
CA ASP A 25 -13.68 5.71 0.91
C ASP A 25 -12.52 5.90 1.93
N PRO A 26 -12.67 6.78 2.94
CA PRO A 26 -11.68 6.95 4.00
C PRO A 26 -11.36 5.66 4.77
N ALA A 27 -12.36 4.82 5.06
CA ALA A 27 -12.16 3.60 5.84
C ALA A 27 -11.35 2.56 5.04
N TRP A 28 -11.58 2.48 3.73
CA TRP A 28 -10.78 1.65 2.84
C TRP A 28 -9.32 2.12 2.79
N ARG A 29 -9.08 3.43 2.64
CA ARG A 29 -7.73 3.99 2.64
C ARG A 29 -7.00 3.73 3.96
N GLU A 30 -7.70 3.82 5.09
CA GLU A 30 -7.11 3.50 6.39
C GLU A 30 -6.70 2.03 6.50
N ARG A 31 -7.59 1.11 6.09
CA ARG A 31 -7.27 -0.33 6.03
C ARG A 31 -6.08 -0.63 5.14
N MET A 32 -6.01 0.01 3.96
CA MET A 32 -4.89 -0.13 3.04
C MET A 32 -3.58 0.38 3.66
N ALA A 33 -3.59 1.56 4.30
CA ALA A 33 -2.43 2.10 4.99
C ALA A 33 -1.92 1.19 6.11
N GLN A 34 -2.82 0.59 6.90
CA GLN A 34 -2.48 -0.38 7.93
C GLN A 34 -1.82 -1.63 7.32
N ALA A 35 -2.35 -2.16 6.22
CA ALA A 35 -1.76 -3.30 5.53
C ALA A 35 -0.35 -3.01 5.00
N ILE A 36 -0.14 -1.82 4.41
CA ILE A 36 1.19 -1.38 3.94
C ILE A 36 2.17 -1.29 5.12
N ALA A 37 1.75 -0.66 6.23
CA ALA A 37 2.58 -0.53 7.42
C ALA A 37 2.94 -1.90 8.02
N SER A 38 1.99 -2.83 8.10
CA SER A 38 2.23 -4.21 8.55
C SER A 38 3.25 -4.92 7.66
N GLY A 39 3.14 -4.80 6.33
CA GLY A 39 4.09 -5.40 5.39
C GLY A 39 5.51 -4.83 5.53
N ILE A 40 5.64 -3.53 5.74
CA ILE A 40 6.95 -2.90 5.99
C ILE A 40 7.55 -3.40 7.32
N LEU A 41 6.75 -3.46 8.39
CA LEU A 41 7.22 -3.95 9.69
C LEU A 41 7.62 -5.43 9.65
N GLU A 42 6.88 -6.25 8.90
CA GLU A 42 7.22 -7.65 8.69
C GLU A 42 8.53 -7.81 7.92
N TYR A 43 8.71 -7.05 6.85
CA TYR A 43 9.98 -7.02 6.09
C TYR A 43 11.18 -6.70 7.00
N ILE A 44 11.02 -5.70 7.87
CA ILE A 44 12.05 -5.31 8.84
C ILE A 44 12.37 -6.42 9.84
N ARG A 45 11.35 -7.10 10.35
CA ARG A 45 11.53 -8.19 11.32
C ARG A 45 12.24 -9.41 10.73
N GLN A 46 12.14 -9.64 9.42
CA GLN A 46 12.77 -10.79 8.75
C GLN A 46 14.27 -10.61 8.47
N GLY A 47 14.88 -9.51 8.92
CA GLY A 47 16.32 -9.27 8.78
C GLY A 47 16.71 -8.27 7.69
N TYR A 48 15.77 -7.41 7.30
CA TYR A 48 16.03 -6.15 6.62
C TYR A 48 15.37 -4.96 7.34
#